data_AF-A0A258UEW6-F1
#
_entry.id   AF-A0A258UEW6-F1
#
_cell.length_a   1.000
_cell.length_b   1.000
_cell.length_c   1.000
_cell.angle_alpha   90.00
_cell.angle_beta   90.00
_cell.angle_gamma   90.00
#
_symmetry.space_group_name_H-M   'P 1'
#
loop_
_entity.id
_entity.type
_entity.pdbx_description
1 polymer ?
#
loop_
_entity_poly.entity_id
_entity_poly.type
_entity_poly.pdbx_seq_one_letter_code
_entity_poly.pdbx_strand_id
1 'polypeptide(L)'
;MRMRIFLIVVFATMGLMVSAQQDLSLLMNDTVTYKKIAAHPYLPLHKPAIYMLVEYREKESKDALFYTIALLVFMLGFIKTAFPKYFQNLFKLFFQTSLRQKQTKEQLAQDSFASLLINLLFLLSTGLFITLIIQYNQWASLQFWLLYAYVTAVLGIIYLGKYLFVSFAGWVFNNSASAASYLFLVAVVNRIMGVVLLPLTVLLAFADPTIGAIVATISFGVVTLLFIYRYLVSFGLLRTDLQLNPFHFFLYLCAVEILPMALIYKLLVENIG
;
A
#
# COMPACT_ATOMS: atom_id res chain seq x y z
N MET A 1 30.21 13.83 -10.16
CA MET A 1 29.61 14.29 -8.88
C MET A 1 30.62 15.04 -7.99
N ARG A 2 31.53 15.87 -8.55
CA ARG A 2 32.47 16.70 -7.75
C ARG A 2 32.41 18.20 -8.06
N MET A 3 31.85 18.60 -9.20
CA MET A 3 31.81 20.01 -9.63
C MET A 3 30.60 20.80 -9.09
N ARG A 4 29.49 20.12 -8.74
CA ARG A 4 28.30 20.75 -8.12
C ARG A 4 28.49 21.09 -6.63
N ILE A 5 29.37 20.37 -5.94
CA ILE A 5 29.66 20.61 -4.51
C ILE A 5 30.59 21.83 -4.36
N PHE A 6 31.53 22.03 -5.28
CA PHE A 6 32.44 23.18 -5.23
C PHE A 6 31.72 24.52 -5.49
N LEU A 7 30.70 24.53 -6.36
CA LEU A 7 29.96 25.76 -6.69
C LEU A 7 28.99 26.20 -5.58
N ILE A 8 28.47 25.25 -4.79
CA ILE A 8 27.63 25.52 -3.60
C ILE A 8 28.48 26.04 -2.43
N VAL A 9 29.70 25.51 -2.25
CA VAL A 9 30.62 25.98 -1.20
C VAL A 9 31.14 27.39 -1.48
N VAL A 10 31.43 27.73 -2.75
CA VAL A 10 31.87 29.09 -3.13
C VAL A 10 30.73 30.12 -3.00
N PHE A 11 29.48 29.75 -3.31
CA PHE A 11 28.33 30.65 -3.08
C PHE A 11 27.99 30.82 -1.58
N ALA A 12 28.19 29.79 -0.75
CA ALA A 12 27.94 29.85 0.69
C ALA A 12 28.99 30.71 1.44
N THR A 13 30.26 30.67 1.04
CA THR A 13 31.31 31.47 1.67
C THR A 13 31.24 32.95 1.27
N MET A 14 30.80 33.24 0.05
CA MET A 14 30.66 34.61 -0.46
C MET A 14 29.42 35.32 0.12
N GLY A 15 28.34 34.59 0.44
CA GLY A 15 27.16 35.13 1.13
C GLY A 15 27.39 35.47 2.60
N LEU A 16 28.20 34.69 3.31
CA LEU A 16 28.52 34.90 4.73
C LEU A 16 29.43 36.11 4.99
N MET A 17 30.33 36.43 4.06
CA MET A 17 31.17 37.64 4.17
C MET A 17 30.38 38.93 3.90
N VAL A 18 29.36 38.89 3.05
CA VAL A 18 28.52 40.06 2.76
C VAL A 18 27.56 40.37 3.92
N SER A 19 26.97 39.35 4.56
CA SER A 19 26.09 39.58 5.72
C SER A 19 26.86 40.08 6.95
N ALA A 20 28.06 39.57 7.21
CA ALA A 20 28.87 39.99 8.36
C ALA A 20 29.36 41.46 8.25
N GLN A 21 29.68 41.93 7.03
CA GLN A 21 30.09 43.32 6.80
C GLN A 21 28.88 44.28 6.85
N GLN A 22 27.71 43.83 6.38
CA GLN A 22 26.46 44.60 6.43
C GLN A 22 25.98 44.79 7.88
N ASP A 23 25.99 43.74 8.70
CA ASP A 23 25.53 43.80 10.10
C ASP A 23 26.46 44.64 11.00
N LEU A 24 27.78 44.60 10.75
CA LEU A 24 28.74 45.44 11.49
C LEU A 24 28.61 46.93 11.11
N SER A 25 28.26 47.24 9.85
CA SER A 25 28.07 48.62 9.38
C SER A 25 26.75 49.24 9.87
N LEU A 26 25.70 48.43 10.08
CA LEU A 26 24.42 48.89 10.62
C LEU A 26 24.50 49.22 12.13
N LEU A 27 25.40 48.57 12.86
CA LEU A 27 25.61 48.84 14.30
C LEU A 27 26.30 50.20 14.57
N MET A 28 26.93 50.83 13.57
CA MET A 28 27.65 52.08 13.76
C MET A 28 26.77 53.34 13.65
N ASN A 29 25.49 53.22 13.22
CA ASN A 29 24.67 54.41 12.90
C ASN A 29 23.30 54.52 13.61
N ASP A 30 23.02 53.75 14.66
CA ASP A 30 21.75 53.83 15.40
C ASP A 30 21.85 54.62 16.72
N THR A 31 21.57 55.92 16.71
CA THR A 31 21.92 56.78 17.86
C THR A 31 21.10 56.67 19.16
N VAL A 32 20.03 55.85 19.29
CA VAL A 32 19.21 55.90 20.53
C VAL A 32 18.56 54.60 21.04
N THR A 33 18.17 53.66 20.19
CA THR A 33 17.34 52.51 20.63
C THR A 33 18.17 51.26 20.95
N TYR A 34 19.07 50.85 20.06
CA TYR A 34 19.85 49.62 20.25
C TYR A 34 20.81 49.72 21.43
N LYS A 35 21.46 50.87 21.61
CA LYS A 35 22.45 51.13 22.67
C LYS A 35 21.84 51.02 24.08
N LYS A 36 20.53 51.32 24.20
CA LYS A 36 19.78 51.24 25.47
C LYS A 36 19.34 49.81 25.79
N ILE A 37 19.00 49.02 24.77
CA ILE A 37 18.63 47.60 24.91
C ILE A 37 19.87 46.73 25.16
N ALA A 38 21.01 47.11 24.56
CA ALA A 38 22.29 46.44 24.76
C ALA A 38 22.80 46.45 26.22
N ALA A 39 22.40 47.45 26.99
CA ALA A 39 22.80 47.62 28.38
C ALA A 39 21.86 46.90 29.39
N HIS A 40 20.85 46.15 28.93
CA HIS A 40 19.86 45.57 29.82
C HIS A 40 20.46 44.38 30.62
N PRO A 41 20.30 44.33 31.97
CA PRO A 41 20.93 43.31 32.82
C PRO A 41 20.61 41.85 32.45
N TYR A 42 19.45 41.64 31.81
CA TYR A 42 18.93 40.32 31.44
C TYR A 42 19.28 39.90 30.01
N LEU A 43 19.91 40.75 29.20
CA LEU A 43 20.38 40.44 27.84
C LEU A 43 21.91 40.38 27.82
N PRO A 44 22.52 39.19 27.90
CA PRO A 44 23.98 39.04 27.90
C PRO A 44 24.56 39.17 26.47
N LEU A 45 24.37 40.33 25.83
CA LEU A 45 24.84 40.61 24.46
C LEU A 45 26.37 40.72 24.37
N HIS A 46 27.03 41.02 25.50
CA HIS A 46 28.48 41.13 25.61
C HIS A 46 29.17 39.84 26.10
N LYS A 47 28.41 38.77 26.37
CA LYS A 47 28.99 37.48 26.76
C LYS A 47 29.28 36.64 25.51
N PRO A 48 30.32 35.78 25.50
CA PRO A 48 30.53 34.87 24.39
C PRO A 48 29.25 34.04 24.17
N ALA A 49 28.88 33.85 22.90
CA ALA A 49 27.66 33.14 22.54
C ALA A 49 27.61 31.78 23.23
N ILE A 50 26.63 31.60 24.11
CA ILE A 50 26.36 30.29 24.70
C ILE A 50 25.68 29.49 23.59
N TYR A 51 26.30 28.40 23.16
CA TYR A 51 25.69 27.49 22.19
C TYR A 51 24.42 26.92 22.81
N MET A 52 23.27 27.34 22.29
CA MET A 52 22.02 26.68 22.58
C MET A 52 21.98 25.43 21.71
N LEU A 53 21.96 24.26 22.34
CA LEU A 53 21.64 23.01 21.65
C LEU A 53 20.15 23.07 21.29
N VAL A 54 19.83 23.79 20.22
CA VAL A 54 18.51 23.77 19.62
C VAL A 54 18.42 22.45 18.87
N GLU A 55 17.80 21.46 19.49
CA GLU A 55 17.43 20.24 18.81
C GLU A 55 16.31 20.60 17.83
N TYR A 56 16.66 20.79 16.56
CA TYR A 56 15.68 20.95 15.51
C TYR A 56 14.86 19.66 15.46
N ARG A 57 13.57 19.73 15.79
CA ARG A 57 12.66 18.60 15.66
C ARG A 57 12.67 18.16 14.20
N GLU A 58 13.33 17.05 13.90
CA GLU A 58 13.19 16.37 12.62
C GLU A 58 11.73 15.95 12.50
N LYS A 59 10.96 16.70 11.72
CA LYS A 59 9.60 16.30 11.37
C LYS A 59 9.72 15.16 10.38
N GLU A 60 9.47 13.93 10.80
CA GLU A 60 9.10 12.88 9.85
C GLU A 60 7.84 13.33 9.12
N SER A 61 8.00 13.79 7.89
CA SER A 61 6.90 14.26 7.05
C SER A 61 6.05 13.07 6.63
N LYS A 62 4.81 13.00 7.13
CA LYS A 62 3.80 12.03 6.65
C LYS A 62 3.15 12.46 5.32
N ASP A 63 3.61 13.55 4.73
CA ASP A 63 3.03 14.17 3.53
C ASP A 63 2.99 13.19 2.36
N ALA A 64 4.09 12.46 2.12
CA ALA A 64 4.16 11.50 1.03
C ALA A 64 3.17 10.33 1.21
N LEU A 65 2.95 9.87 2.44
CA LEU A 65 1.94 8.85 2.76
C LEU A 65 0.52 9.39 2.49
N PHE A 66 0.25 10.63 2.88
CA PHE A 66 -1.03 11.30 2.61
C PHE A 66 -1.32 11.41 1.11
N TYR A 67 -0.35 11.85 0.29
CA TYR A 67 -0.54 11.94 -1.16
C TYR A 67 -0.76 10.56 -1.80
N THR A 68 -0.12 9.50 -1.32
CA THR A 68 -0.37 8.14 -1.81
C THR A 68 -1.78 7.67 -1.50
N ILE A 69 -2.28 7.89 -0.28
CA ILE A 69 -3.66 7.55 0.08
C ILE A 69 -4.66 8.38 -0.73
N ALA A 70 -4.41 9.68 -0.86
CA ALA A 70 -5.24 10.57 -1.67
C ALA A 70 -5.30 10.11 -3.14
N LEU A 71 -4.18 9.68 -3.71
CA LEU A 71 -4.12 9.10 -5.05
C LEU A 71 -4.96 7.82 -5.16
N LEU A 72 -4.91 6.93 -4.18
CA LEU A 72 -5.71 5.70 -4.19
C LEU A 72 -7.21 5.97 -4.07
N VAL A 73 -7.60 6.92 -3.20
CA VAL A 73 -9.01 7.34 -3.06
C VAL A 73 -9.48 8.03 -4.34
N PHE A 74 -8.64 8.87 -4.94
CA PHE A 74 -8.92 9.50 -6.23
C PHE A 74 -9.11 8.44 -7.33
N MET A 75 -8.23 7.45 -7.39
CA MET A 75 -8.33 6.34 -8.36
C MET A 75 -9.63 5.56 -8.18
N LEU A 76 -10.06 5.29 -6.94
CA LEU A 76 -11.35 4.67 -6.67
C LEU A 76 -12.53 5.56 -7.12
N GLY A 77 -12.48 6.85 -6.82
CA GLY A 77 -13.50 7.83 -7.25
C GLY A 77 -13.58 7.95 -8.78
N PHE A 78 -12.42 7.94 -9.45
CA PHE A 78 -12.32 7.93 -10.90
C PHE A 78 -12.98 6.67 -11.49
N ILE A 79 -12.66 5.47 -10.98
CA ILE A 79 -13.27 4.21 -11.46
C ILE A 79 -14.79 4.24 -11.25
N LYS A 80 -15.27 4.69 -10.10
CA LYS A 80 -16.71 4.80 -9.79
C LYS A 80 -17.43 5.74 -10.77
N THR A 81 -16.78 6.81 -11.20
CA THR A 81 -17.38 7.84 -12.07
C THR A 81 -17.28 7.47 -13.54
N ALA A 82 -16.15 6.94 -13.99
CA ALA A 82 -15.92 6.54 -15.38
C ALA A 82 -16.66 5.23 -15.74
N PHE A 83 -16.77 4.29 -14.80
CA PHE A 83 -17.38 2.97 -15.01
C PHE A 83 -18.46 2.64 -13.96
N PRO A 84 -19.54 3.43 -13.86
CA PRO A 84 -20.54 3.29 -12.81
C PRO A 84 -21.29 1.96 -12.88
N LYS A 85 -21.60 1.46 -14.09
CA LYS A 85 -22.25 0.16 -14.30
C LYS A 85 -21.38 -0.99 -13.81
N TYR A 86 -20.09 -0.97 -14.16
CA TYR A 86 -19.12 -1.97 -13.72
C TYR A 86 -19.00 -1.99 -12.18
N PHE A 87 -18.85 -0.82 -11.56
CA PHE A 87 -18.75 -0.71 -10.10
C PHE A 87 -20.01 -1.22 -9.39
N GLN A 88 -21.21 -0.83 -9.85
CA GLN A 88 -22.46 -1.33 -9.29
C GLN A 88 -22.60 -2.85 -9.45
N ASN A 89 -22.26 -3.39 -10.62
CA ASN A 89 -22.36 -4.82 -10.89
C ASN A 89 -21.35 -5.62 -10.06
N LEU A 90 -20.17 -5.08 -9.80
CA LEU A 90 -19.15 -5.68 -8.94
C LEU A 90 -19.64 -5.81 -7.49
N PHE A 91 -20.26 -4.77 -6.93
CA PHE A 91 -20.88 -4.84 -5.61
C PHE A 91 -22.12 -5.74 -5.60
N LYS A 92 -22.97 -5.71 -6.64
CA LYS A 92 -24.12 -6.61 -6.75
C LYS A 92 -23.70 -8.07 -6.75
N LEU A 93 -22.65 -8.45 -7.49
CA LEU A 93 -22.18 -9.83 -7.58
C LEU A 93 -21.80 -10.40 -6.20
N PHE A 94 -21.28 -9.55 -5.30
CA PHE A 94 -20.94 -9.91 -3.92
C PHE A 94 -22.16 -10.26 -3.05
N PHE A 95 -23.28 -9.57 -3.28
CA PHE A 95 -24.49 -9.70 -2.45
C PHE A 95 -25.60 -10.54 -3.11
N GLN A 96 -25.43 -10.98 -4.36
CA GLN A 96 -26.50 -11.57 -5.17
C GLN A 96 -26.39 -13.10 -5.32
N THR A 97 -27.54 -13.78 -5.46
CA THR A 97 -27.69 -15.25 -5.61
C THR A 97 -27.45 -15.78 -7.05
N SER A 98 -27.22 -17.09 -7.16
CA SER A 98 -26.54 -17.79 -8.28
C SER A 98 -27.05 -17.56 -9.72
N LEU A 99 -28.37 -17.44 -9.96
CA LEU A 99 -28.89 -17.35 -11.34
C LEU A 99 -28.65 -15.97 -11.99
N ARG A 100 -28.73 -14.87 -11.21
CA ARG A 100 -28.41 -13.51 -11.70
C ARG A 100 -26.91 -13.22 -11.75
N GLN A 101 -26.09 -14.09 -11.16
CA GLN A 101 -24.63 -13.96 -11.21
C GLN A 101 -24.06 -14.24 -12.61
N LYS A 102 -24.68 -15.12 -13.41
CA LYS A 102 -24.18 -15.45 -14.76
C LYS A 102 -24.26 -14.26 -15.72
N GLN A 103 -25.41 -13.56 -15.76
CA GLN A 103 -25.59 -12.35 -16.58
C GLN A 103 -24.70 -11.20 -16.11
N THR A 104 -24.57 -11.00 -14.80
CA THR A 104 -23.71 -9.96 -14.22
C THR A 104 -22.23 -10.24 -14.51
N LYS A 105 -21.81 -11.51 -14.51
CA LYS A 105 -20.46 -11.94 -14.87
C LYS A 105 -20.11 -11.68 -16.33
N GLU A 106 -21.03 -11.98 -17.26
CA GLU A 106 -20.83 -11.70 -18.69
C GLU A 106 -20.65 -10.19 -18.94
N GLN A 107 -21.44 -9.34 -18.28
CA GLN A 107 -21.29 -7.89 -18.36
C GLN A 107 -19.94 -7.40 -17.78
N LEU A 108 -19.48 -8.00 -16.68
CA LEU A 108 -18.18 -7.66 -16.07
C LEU A 108 -16.98 -8.11 -16.93
N ALA A 109 -17.12 -9.21 -17.66
CA ALA A 109 -16.06 -9.73 -18.53
C ALA A 109 -15.85 -8.85 -19.77
N GLN A 110 -16.88 -8.14 -20.22
CA GLN A 110 -16.81 -7.26 -21.39
C GLN A 110 -16.02 -5.98 -21.12
N ASP A 111 -16.03 -5.46 -19.89
CA ASP A 111 -15.30 -4.25 -19.46
C ASP A 111 -13.86 -4.56 -19.01
N SER A 112 -13.03 -5.00 -19.96
CA SER A 112 -11.62 -5.39 -19.70
C SER A 112 -10.76 -4.25 -19.14
N PHE A 113 -11.01 -2.99 -19.53
CA PHE A 113 -10.25 -1.84 -19.04
C PHE A 113 -10.58 -1.49 -17.58
N ALA A 114 -11.86 -1.46 -17.22
CA ALA A 114 -12.29 -1.22 -15.84
C ALA A 114 -11.78 -2.33 -14.89
N SER A 115 -11.77 -3.56 -15.39
CA SER A 115 -11.20 -4.74 -14.72
C SER A 115 -9.71 -4.58 -14.40
N LEU A 116 -8.91 -4.04 -15.33
CA LEU A 116 -7.49 -3.76 -15.11
C LEU A 116 -7.29 -2.67 -14.05
N LEU A 117 -7.99 -1.54 -14.18
CA LEU A 117 -7.88 -0.42 -13.24
C LEU A 117 -8.19 -0.84 -11.80
N ILE A 118 -9.25 -1.61 -11.59
CA ILE A 118 -9.63 -2.03 -10.23
C ILE A 118 -8.71 -3.14 -9.69
N ASN A 119 -8.11 -3.96 -10.56
CA ASN A 119 -7.05 -4.89 -10.17
C ASN A 119 -5.80 -4.14 -9.70
N LEU A 120 -5.42 -3.08 -10.40
CA LEU A 120 -4.31 -2.22 -10.01
C LEU A 120 -4.60 -1.51 -8.68
N LEU A 121 -5.81 -0.97 -8.51
CA LEU A 121 -6.27 -0.38 -7.25
C LEU A 121 -6.17 -1.39 -6.10
N PHE A 122 -6.65 -2.62 -6.32
CA PHE A 122 -6.55 -3.70 -5.34
C PHE A 122 -5.10 -3.98 -4.95
N LEU A 123 -4.20 -4.10 -5.92
CA LEU A 123 -2.80 -4.41 -5.68
C LEU A 123 -2.13 -3.31 -4.85
N LEU A 124 -2.31 -2.05 -5.25
CA LEU A 124 -1.70 -0.89 -4.58
C LEU A 124 -2.30 -0.65 -3.18
N SER A 125 -3.61 -0.76 -3.03
CA SER A 125 -4.32 -0.61 -1.75
C SER A 125 -3.91 -1.69 -0.75
N THR A 126 -3.93 -2.96 -1.17
CA THR A 126 -3.58 -4.10 -0.31
C THR A 126 -2.10 -4.09 0.04
N GLY A 127 -1.23 -3.72 -0.90
CA GLY A 127 0.20 -3.54 -0.63
C GLY A 127 0.46 -2.46 0.41
N LEU A 128 -0.26 -1.33 0.34
CA LEU A 128 -0.11 -0.22 1.28
C LEU A 128 -0.55 -0.65 2.68
N PHE A 129 -1.70 -1.32 2.76
CA PHE A 129 -2.24 -1.86 4.01
C PHE A 129 -1.27 -2.84 4.68
N ILE A 130 -0.74 -3.82 3.94
CA ILE A 130 0.21 -4.80 4.47
C ILE A 130 1.50 -4.12 4.95
N THR A 131 2.00 -3.14 4.20
CA THR A 131 3.20 -2.37 4.57
C THR A 131 2.99 -1.65 5.90
N LEU A 132 1.83 -1.00 6.10
CA LEU A 132 1.47 -0.34 7.35
C LEU A 132 1.41 -1.32 8.53
N ILE A 133 0.86 -2.52 8.32
CA ILE A 133 0.81 -3.56 9.38
C ILE A 133 2.22 -4.05 9.75
N ILE A 134 3.08 -4.30 8.75
CA ILE A 134 4.47 -4.74 8.98
C ILE A 134 5.24 -3.67 9.77
N GLN A 135 5.07 -2.40 9.41
CA GLN A 135 5.73 -1.29 10.10
C GLN A 135 5.15 -1.07 11.50
N TYR A 136 3.83 -1.19 11.67
CA TYR A 136 3.17 -1.06 12.97
C TYR A 136 3.66 -2.12 13.97
N ASN A 137 3.81 -3.37 13.51
CA ASN A 137 4.31 -4.47 14.35
C ASN A 137 5.85 -4.57 14.42
N GLN A 138 6.57 -3.67 13.75
CA GLN A 138 8.05 -3.68 13.69
C GLN A 138 8.65 -5.01 13.19
N TRP A 139 7.97 -5.71 12.27
CA TRP A 139 8.44 -7.01 11.75
C TRP A 139 9.58 -6.90 10.74
N ALA A 140 9.80 -5.73 10.15
CA ALA A 140 10.87 -5.49 9.20
C ALA A 140 11.49 -4.10 9.41
N SER A 141 12.82 -4.03 9.39
CA SER A 141 13.61 -2.80 9.56
C SER A 141 13.97 -2.13 8.22
N LEU A 142 13.12 -2.25 7.21
CA LEU A 142 13.32 -1.66 5.89
C LEU A 142 12.72 -0.26 5.78
N GLN A 143 13.28 0.57 4.89
CA GLN A 143 12.69 1.86 4.53
C GLN A 143 11.26 1.66 3.99
N PHE A 144 10.32 2.46 4.50
CA PHE A 144 8.88 2.34 4.19
C PHE A 144 8.55 2.19 2.70
N TRP A 145 9.12 3.06 1.85
CA TRP A 145 8.85 3.05 0.40
C TRP A 145 9.41 1.82 -0.30
N LEU A 146 10.56 1.31 0.16
CA LEU A 146 11.17 0.11 -0.39
C LEU A 146 10.38 -1.13 0.03
N LEU A 147 9.93 -1.16 1.29
CA LEU A 147 9.01 -2.19 1.79
C LEU A 147 7.69 -2.19 1.00
N TYR A 148 7.11 -1.01 0.75
CA TYR A 148 5.89 -0.87 -0.05
C TYR A 148 6.05 -1.42 -1.46
N ALA A 149 7.15 -1.07 -2.15
CA ALA A 149 7.44 -1.58 -3.48
C ALA A 149 7.62 -3.11 -3.47
N TYR A 150 8.35 -3.65 -2.49
CA TYR A 150 8.58 -5.09 -2.36
C TYR A 150 7.29 -5.86 -2.09
N VAL A 151 6.50 -5.44 -1.11
CA VAL A 151 5.21 -6.07 -0.77
C VAL A 151 4.26 -6.04 -1.96
N THR A 152 4.16 -4.90 -2.64
CA THR A 152 3.30 -4.76 -3.82
C THR A 152 3.77 -5.64 -4.97
N ALA A 153 5.08 -5.73 -5.23
CA ALA A 153 5.65 -6.59 -6.26
C ALA A 153 5.44 -8.07 -5.96
N VAL A 154 5.69 -8.50 -4.72
CA VAL A 154 5.49 -9.89 -4.27
C VAL A 154 4.01 -10.28 -4.40
N LEU A 155 3.08 -9.43 -3.96
CA LEU A 155 1.65 -9.66 -4.17
C LEU A 155 1.31 -9.80 -5.65
N GLY A 156 1.86 -8.92 -6.50
CA GLY A 156 1.65 -8.97 -7.95
C GLY A 156 2.12 -10.29 -8.55
N ILE A 157 3.31 -10.74 -8.18
CA ILE A 157 3.88 -12.02 -8.61
C ILE A 157 3.02 -13.19 -8.14
N ILE A 158 2.58 -13.22 -6.89
CA ILE A 158 1.72 -14.29 -6.35
C ILE A 158 0.40 -14.37 -7.13
N TYR A 159 -0.27 -13.24 -7.35
CA TYR A 159 -1.55 -13.23 -8.08
C TYR A 159 -1.38 -13.57 -9.56
N LEU A 160 -0.30 -13.11 -10.19
CA LEU A 160 0.01 -13.47 -11.58
C LEU A 160 0.35 -14.96 -11.70
N GLY A 161 1.17 -15.48 -10.80
CA GLY A 161 1.51 -16.90 -10.72
C GLY A 161 0.26 -17.76 -10.56
N LYS A 162 -0.63 -17.41 -9.63
CA LYS A 162 -1.92 -18.09 -9.46
C LYS A 162 -2.77 -18.05 -10.73
N TYR A 163 -2.83 -16.91 -11.40
CA TYR A 163 -3.60 -16.77 -12.63
C TYR A 163 -3.06 -17.68 -13.75
N LEU A 164 -1.75 -17.67 -13.99
CA LEU A 164 -1.10 -18.50 -15.01
C LEU A 164 -1.25 -19.98 -14.68
N PHE A 165 -1.03 -20.34 -13.42
CA PHE A 165 -1.08 -21.71 -12.97
C PHE A 165 -2.47 -22.34 -13.18
N VAL A 166 -3.53 -21.67 -12.73
CA VAL A 166 -4.91 -22.17 -12.86
C VAL A 166 -5.36 -22.14 -14.33
N SER A 167 -4.92 -21.14 -15.11
CA SER A 167 -5.22 -21.07 -16.55
C SER A 167 -4.57 -22.23 -17.31
N PHE A 168 -3.32 -22.55 -16.99
CA PHE A 168 -2.60 -23.68 -17.58
C PHE A 168 -3.26 -25.01 -17.20
N ALA A 169 -3.61 -25.21 -15.93
CA ALA A 169 -4.35 -26.39 -15.50
C ALA A 169 -5.70 -26.52 -16.26
N GLY A 170 -6.48 -25.44 -16.37
CA GLY A 170 -7.73 -25.43 -17.13
C GLY A 170 -7.57 -25.82 -18.60
N TRP A 171 -6.48 -25.40 -19.23
CA TRP A 171 -6.13 -25.77 -20.60
C TRP A 171 -5.73 -27.25 -20.72
N VAL A 172 -4.87 -27.76 -19.83
CA VAL A 172 -4.42 -29.16 -19.82
C VAL A 172 -5.59 -30.14 -19.64
N PHE A 173 -6.55 -29.81 -18.76
CA PHE A 173 -7.70 -30.68 -18.48
C PHE A 173 -8.90 -30.47 -19.42
N ASN A 174 -8.74 -29.67 -20.48
CA ASN A 174 -9.80 -29.32 -21.43
C ASN A 174 -11.09 -28.80 -20.73
N ASN A 175 -10.93 -28.16 -19.57
CA ASN A 175 -12.02 -27.59 -18.76
C ASN A 175 -11.74 -26.11 -18.46
N SER A 176 -11.36 -25.38 -19.50
CA SER A 176 -10.99 -23.96 -19.45
C SER A 176 -12.16 -23.07 -18.99
N ALA A 177 -13.40 -23.44 -19.30
CA ALA A 177 -14.60 -22.70 -18.89
C ALA A 177 -14.78 -22.68 -17.36
N SER A 178 -14.52 -23.80 -16.68
CA SER A 178 -14.63 -23.89 -15.21
C SER A 178 -13.46 -23.19 -14.51
N ALA A 179 -12.23 -23.37 -15.03
CA ALA A 179 -11.04 -22.67 -14.53
C ALA A 179 -11.15 -21.13 -14.66
N ALA A 180 -11.62 -20.63 -15.81
CA ALA A 180 -11.86 -19.20 -16.04
C ALA A 180 -12.95 -18.65 -15.09
N SER A 181 -13.97 -19.46 -14.81
CA SER A 181 -15.04 -19.10 -13.88
C SER A 181 -14.56 -18.94 -12.45
N TYR A 182 -13.70 -19.85 -11.99
CA TYR A 182 -13.03 -19.76 -10.69
C TYR A 182 -12.11 -18.53 -10.61
N LEU A 183 -11.25 -18.33 -11.61
CA LEU A 183 -10.33 -17.19 -11.66
C LEU A 183 -11.06 -15.85 -11.63
N PHE A 184 -12.15 -15.73 -12.40
CA PHE A 184 -12.98 -14.53 -12.40
C PHE A 184 -13.57 -14.25 -11.02
N LEU A 185 -14.12 -15.27 -10.35
CA LEU A 185 -14.70 -15.11 -9.02
C LEU A 185 -13.67 -14.65 -8.00
N VAL A 186 -12.51 -15.32 -7.95
CA VAL A 186 -11.42 -14.94 -7.04
C VAL A 186 -10.97 -13.50 -7.32
N ALA A 187 -10.85 -13.12 -8.59
CA ALA A 187 -10.52 -11.75 -8.97
C ALA A 187 -11.58 -10.74 -8.49
N VAL A 188 -12.87 -11.04 -8.62
CA VAL A 188 -13.95 -10.16 -8.11
C VAL A 188 -13.88 -9.99 -6.60
N VAL A 189 -13.70 -11.07 -5.84
CA VAL A 189 -13.58 -10.99 -4.37
C VAL A 189 -12.37 -10.14 -3.98
N ASN A 190 -11.22 -10.34 -4.62
CA ASN A 190 -10.02 -9.55 -4.35
C ASN A 190 -10.24 -8.06 -4.63
N ARG A 191 -10.87 -7.71 -5.76
CA ARG A 191 -11.21 -6.31 -6.09
C ARG A 191 -12.04 -5.65 -5.01
N ILE A 192 -13.02 -6.37 -4.46
CA ILE A 192 -13.88 -5.87 -3.38
C ILE A 192 -13.08 -5.73 -2.10
N MET A 193 -12.24 -6.71 -1.75
CA MET A 193 -11.34 -6.61 -0.60
C MET A 193 -10.47 -5.35 -0.70
N GLY A 194 -9.90 -5.05 -1.87
CA GLY A 194 -9.08 -3.84 -2.07
C GLY A 194 -9.84 -2.53 -1.83
N VAL A 195 -11.12 -2.49 -2.22
CA VAL A 195 -12.01 -1.35 -1.96
C VAL A 195 -12.37 -1.23 -0.48
N VAL A 196 -12.68 -2.35 0.18
CA VAL A 196 -13.04 -2.39 1.62
C VAL A 196 -11.83 -2.11 2.52
N LEU A 197 -10.62 -2.47 2.09
CA LEU A 197 -9.37 -2.21 2.81
C LEU A 197 -8.97 -0.74 2.81
N LEU A 198 -9.35 0.04 1.78
CA LEU A 198 -9.00 1.47 1.70
C LEU A 198 -9.38 2.28 2.94
N PRO A 199 -10.64 2.28 3.43
CA PRO A 199 -11.00 3.04 4.63
C PRO A 199 -10.24 2.57 5.87
N LEU A 200 -9.98 1.27 6.03
CA LEU A 200 -9.14 0.76 7.12
C LEU A 200 -7.70 1.27 7.02
N THR A 201 -7.17 1.36 5.80
CA THR A 201 -5.82 1.86 5.55
C THR A 201 -5.69 3.33 5.92
N VAL A 202 -6.70 4.15 5.63
CA VAL A 202 -6.77 5.56 6.05
C VAL A 202 -6.75 5.67 7.57
N LEU A 203 -7.55 4.87 8.27
CA LEU A 203 -7.60 4.87 9.73
C LEU A 203 -6.25 4.47 10.34
N LEU A 204 -5.64 3.40 9.83
CA LEU A 204 -4.37 2.90 10.36
C LEU A 204 -3.20 3.86 10.11
N ALA A 205 -3.18 4.54 8.95
CA ALA A 205 -2.13 5.47 8.58
C ALA A 205 -2.04 6.72 9.48
N PHE A 206 -3.18 7.23 9.93
CA PHE A 206 -3.28 8.49 10.66
C PHE A 206 -3.72 8.34 12.11
N ALA A 207 -3.90 7.10 12.59
CA ALA A 207 -4.21 6.85 14.00
C ALA A 207 -3.05 7.28 14.92
N ASP A 208 -3.42 7.85 16.07
CA ASP A 208 -2.55 8.00 17.23
C ASP A 208 -2.11 6.61 17.75
N PRO A 209 -0.93 6.43 18.37
CA PRO A 209 -0.48 5.11 18.85
C PRO A 209 -1.51 4.35 19.70
N THR A 210 -2.29 5.05 20.53
CA THR A 210 -3.34 4.44 21.37
C THR A 210 -4.52 3.92 20.55
N ILE A 211 -4.97 4.72 19.58
CA ILE A 211 -6.07 4.38 18.65
C ILE A 211 -5.58 3.35 17.63
N GLY A 212 -4.30 3.39 17.27
CA GLY A 212 -3.64 2.54 16.28
C GLY A 212 -3.70 1.07 16.68
N ALA A 213 -3.53 0.75 17.97
CA ALA A 213 -3.65 -0.62 18.48
C ALA A 213 -5.08 -1.18 18.31
N ILE A 214 -6.08 -0.36 18.59
CA ILE A 214 -7.49 -0.72 18.44
C ILE A 214 -7.80 -0.92 16.95
N VAL A 215 -7.39 0.02 16.10
CA VAL A 215 -7.58 -0.04 14.65
C VAL A 215 -6.86 -1.24 14.03
N ALA A 216 -5.64 -1.55 14.45
CA ALA A 216 -4.88 -2.71 13.98
C ALA A 216 -5.60 -4.02 14.35
N THR A 217 -6.12 -4.13 15.56
CA THR A 217 -6.89 -5.30 16.04
C THR A 217 -8.19 -5.47 15.25
N ILE A 218 -8.96 -4.38 15.07
CA ILE A 218 -10.18 -4.39 14.26
C ILE A 218 -9.87 -4.76 12.81
N SER A 219 -8.81 -4.17 12.24
CA SER A 219 -8.40 -4.43 10.87
C SER A 219 -8.01 -5.89 10.67
N PHE A 220 -7.30 -6.50 11.63
CA PHE A 220 -7.01 -7.93 11.61
C PHE A 220 -8.28 -8.79 11.63
N GLY A 221 -9.26 -8.43 12.46
CA GLY A 221 -10.57 -9.09 12.49
C GLY A 221 -11.31 -8.98 11.14
N VAL A 222 -11.37 -7.79 10.55
CA VAL A 222 -12.02 -7.57 9.25
C VAL A 222 -11.29 -8.32 8.12
N VAL A 223 -9.97 -8.28 8.08
CA VAL A 223 -9.17 -9.03 7.11
C VAL A 223 -9.43 -10.53 7.23
N THR A 224 -9.40 -11.06 8.45
CA THR A 224 -9.67 -12.49 8.72
C THR A 224 -11.08 -12.89 8.28
N LEU A 225 -12.08 -12.08 8.61
CA LEU A 225 -13.47 -12.29 8.18
C LEU A 225 -13.58 -12.30 6.64
N LEU A 226 -12.93 -11.33 5.96
CA LEU A 226 -12.92 -11.25 4.50
C LEU A 226 -12.23 -12.48 3.86
N PHE A 227 -11.16 -13.00 4.47
CA PHE A 227 -10.49 -14.22 4.02
C PHE A 227 -11.35 -15.47 4.21
N ILE A 228 -12.04 -15.60 5.35
CA ILE A 228 -12.99 -16.70 5.60
C ILE A 228 -14.13 -16.61 4.59
N TYR A 229 -14.69 -15.42 4.38
CA TYR A 229 -15.74 -15.19 3.38
C TYR A 229 -15.26 -15.57 1.98
N ARG A 230 -14.04 -15.20 1.58
CA ARG A 230 -13.42 -15.63 0.31
C ARG A 230 -13.42 -17.15 0.17
N TYR A 231 -13.09 -17.86 1.23
CA TYR A 231 -13.10 -19.33 1.25
C TYR A 231 -14.52 -19.88 1.08
N LEU A 232 -15.48 -19.39 1.87
CA LEU A 232 -16.89 -19.81 1.80
C LEU A 232 -17.51 -19.60 0.42
N VAL A 233 -17.28 -18.43 -0.21
CA VAL A 233 -17.78 -18.11 -1.56
C VAL A 233 -17.11 -18.97 -2.62
N SER A 234 -15.80 -19.20 -2.51
CA SER A 234 -15.07 -20.10 -3.43
C SER A 234 -15.60 -21.53 -3.37
N PHE A 235 -15.99 -22.01 -2.19
CA PHE A 235 -16.57 -23.34 -1.98
C PHE A 235 -18.04 -23.45 -2.43
N GLY A 236 -18.86 -22.41 -2.19
CA GLY A 236 -20.28 -22.42 -2.51
C GLY A 236 -20.60 -22.54 -4.00
N LEU A 237 -19.74 -21.97 -4.86
CA LEU A 237 -19.95 -21.95 -6.31
C LEU A 237 -19.42 -23.21 -7.02
N LEU A 238 -18.34 -23.83 -6.51
CA LEU A 238 -17.88 -25.15 -6.97
C LEU A 238 -18.96 -26.22 -6.85
N ARG A 239 -19.87 -26.07 -5.89
CA ARG A 239 -21.00 -26.97 -5.67
C ARG A 239 -22.15 -26.78 -6.67
N THR A 240 -22.25 -25.62 -7.31
CA THR A 240 -23.40 -25.26 -8.15
C THR A 240 -23.16 -25.55 -9.64
N ASP A 241 -21.93 -25.38 -10.13
CA ASP A 241 -21.58 -25.56 -11.56
C ASP A 241 -21.09 -26.98 -11.91
N LEU A 242 -20.89 -27.86 -10.93
CA LEU A 242 -20.39 -29.22 -11.17
C LEU A 242 -21.40 -30.26 -10.67
N GLN A 243 -21.98 -31.00 -11.62
CA GLN A 243 -22.59 -32.32 -11.39
C GLN A 243 -21.52 -33.41 -11.15
N LEU A 244 -20.25 -33.02 -10.95
CA LEU A 244 -19.13 -33.87 -10.54
C LEU A 244 -18.65 -33.44 -9.16
N ASN A 245 -18.23 -34.41 -8.35
CA ASN A 245 -17.94 -34.21 -6.93
C ASN A 245 -16.89 -33.07 -6.73
N PRO A 246 -17.27 -31.90 -6.19
CA PRO A 246 -16.39 -30.73 -6.06
C PRO A 246 -15.15 -31.00 -5.19
N PHE A 247 -15.22 -32.06 -4.37
CA PHE A 247 -14.11 -32.57 -3.60
C PHE A 247 -12.95 -33.04 -4.47
N HIS A 248 -13.20 -33.66 -5.63
CA HIS A 248 -12.14 -34.18 -6.50
C HIS A 248 -11.36 -33.07 -7.20
N PHE A 249 -12.05 -32.04 -7.71
CA PHE A 249 -11.40 -30.88 -8.32
C PHE A 249 -10.61 -30.07 -7.29
N PHE A 250 -11.15 -29.89 -6.08
CA PHE A 250 -10.47 -29.21 -4.98
C PHE A 250 -9.24 -29.98 -4.48
N LEU A 251 -9.34 -31.30 -4.26
CA LEU A 251 -8.19 -32.14 -3.88
C LEU A 251 -7.09 -32.09 -4.95
N TYR A 252 -7.47 -32.04 -6.22
CA TYR A 252 -6.54 -31.94 -7.33
C TYR A 252 -5.87 -30.56 -7.41
N LEU A 253 -6.62 -29.47 -7.21
CA LEU A 253 -6.07 -28.10 -7.12
C LEU A 253 -5.15 -27.94 -5.91
N CYS A 254 -5.54 -28.46 -4.74
CA CYS A 254 -4.71 -28.47 -3.56
C CYS A 254 -3.46 -29.34 -3.73
N ALA A 255 -3.56 -30.53 -4.34
CA ALA A 255 -2.40 -31.34 -4.66
C ALA A 255 -1.42 -30.55 -5.52
N VAL A 256 -1.95 -29.81 -6.49
CA VAL A 256 -1.18 -29.01 -7.41
C VAL A 256 -0.65 -27.68 -6.82
N GLU A 257 -1.29 -27.12 -5.80
CA GLU A 257 -0.81 -25.94 -5.05
C GLU A 257 0.17 -26.33 -3.92
N ILE A 258 0.05 -27.55 -3.37
CA ILE A 258 0.91 -28.10 -2.31
C ILE A 258 2.18 -28.75 -2.88
N LEU A 259 2.13 -29.38 -4.07
CA LEU A 259 3.28 -30.03 -4.71
C LEU A 259 4.47 -29.07 -4.97
N PRO A 260 4.28 -27.83 -5.47
CA PRO A 260 5.38 -26.89 -5.67
C PRO A 260 6.01 -26.45 -4.35
N MET A 261 5.19 -26.23 -3.31
CA MET A 261 5.68 -25.88 -1.97
C MET A 261 6.47 -27.03 -1.34
N ALA A 262 6.02 -28.27 -1.52
CA ALA A 262 6.74 -29.47 -1.08
C ALA A 262 8.06 -29.68 -1.85
N LEU A 263 8.09 -29.36 -3.14
CA LEU A 263 9.28 -29.49 -3.99
C LEU A 263 10.33 -28.41 -3.65
N ILE A 264 9.90 -27.18 -3.38
CA ILE A 264 10.76 -26.09 -2.87
C ILE A 264 11.32 -26.45 -1.49
N TYR A 265 10.47 -26.95 -0.58
CA TYR A 265 10.90 -27.40 0.75
C TYR A 265 11.98 -28.49 0.63
N LYS A 266 11.77 -29.48 -0.24
CA LYS A 266 12.72 -30.56 -0.45
C LYS A 266 14.05 -30.04 -1.02
N LEU A 267 14.01 -29.16 -2.03
CA LEU A 267 15.21 -28.55 -2.63
C LEU A 267 16.01 -27.68 -1.65
N LEU A 268 15.33 -26.98 -0.73
CA LEU A 268 15.99 -26.18 0.31
C LEU A 268 16.68 -27.08 1.34
N VAL A 269 16.02 -28.14 1.79
CA VAL A 269 16.60 -29.09 2.74
C VAL A 269 17.79 -29.83 2.13
N GLU A 270 17.75 -30.15 0.85
CA GLU A 270 18.79 -30.94 0.16
C GLU A 270 20.00 -30.10 -0.31
N ASN A 271 19.87 -28.76 -0.40
CA ASN A 271 21.00 -27.86 -0.72
C ASN A 271 21.57 -27.10 0.49
N ILE A 272 20.85 -27.05 1.61
CA ILE A 272 21.25 -26.29 2.81
C ILE A 272 21.57 -27.22 4.00
N GLY A 273 21.13 -28.49 3.97
CA GLY A 273 21.57 -29.55 4.88
C GLY A 273 22.67 -30.41 4.27
#